data_AF-A0A7R9DV55-F1
#
_entry.id   AF-A0A7R9DV55-F1
#
_cell.length_a   1.000
_cell.length_b   1.000
_cell.length_c   1.000
_cell.angle_alpha   90.00
_cell.angle_beta   90.00
_cell.angle_gamma   90.00
#
_symmetry.space_group_name_H-M   'P 1'
#
loop_
_entity.id
_entity.type
_entity.pdbx_description
1 polymer ?
#
loop_
_entity_poly.entity_id
_entity_poly.type
_entity_poly.pdbx_seq_one_letter_code
_entity_poly.pdbx_strand_id
1 'polypeptide(L)'
;MERPQRKLFSKLLEGVVFVLSGYQNPHRAHIRAKALEMGAKYKTDWSVGCTHLICAFSNTPKFQQVRGRGHIVTKEWIEHCYNKRKRLPWRRYDSDVIMSL
;
A
#
# COMPACT_ATOMS: atom_id res chain seq x y z
N MET A 1 -7.70 24.05 21.66
CA MET A 1 -7.91 23.23 20.45
C MET A 1 -6.58 23.09 19.73
N GLU A 2 -5.92 21.95 19.84
CA GLU A 2 -4.66 21.71 19.10
C GLU A 2 -4.99 21.48 17.62
N ARG A 3 -4.32 22.24 16.74
CA ARG A 3 -4.39 21.97 15.30
C ARG A 3 -3.66 20.65 15.03
N PRO A 4 -4.22 19.70 14.25
CA PRO A 4 -3.53 18.45 13.97
C PRO A 4 -2.19 18.75 13.32
N GLN A 5 -1.10 18.33 13.96
CA GLN A 5 0.25 18.51 13.42
C GLN A 5 0.32 17.78 12.08
N ARG A 6 0.61 18.50 10.99
CA ARG A 6 0.81 17.89 9.67
C ARG A 6 2.05 16.99 9.77
N LYS A 7 1.86 15.68 9.64
CA LYS A 7 2.99 14.73 9.57
C LYS A 7 3.92 15.10 8.42
N LEU A 8 5.22 14.92 8.62
CA LEU A 8 6.22 15.01 7.55
C LEU A 8 5.86 14.01 6.43
N PHE A 9 6.17 14.37 5.18
CA PHE A 9 5.92 13.49 4.04
C PHE A 9 6.58 12.12 4.21
N SER A 10 7.80 12.08 4.75
CA SER A 10 8.56 10.87 5.07
C SER A 10 8.00 10.03 6.22
N LYS A 11 6.93 10.48 6.88
CA LYS A 11 6.20 9.74 7.92
C LYS A 11 4.72 9.56 7.57
N LEU A 12 4.34 9.86 6.34
CA LEU A 12 2.95 9.85 5.90
C LEU A 12 2.34 8.44 5.99
N LEU A 13 3.10 7.43 5.60
CA LEU A 13 2.76 6.00 5.68
C LEU A 13 3.51 5.29 6.80
N GLU A 14 3.90 6.01 7.86
CA GLU A 14 4.47 5.41 9.06
C GLU A 14 3.54 4.29 9.62
N GLY A 15 4.15 3.16 9.99
CA GLY A 15 3.47 1.93 10.42
C GLY A 15 2.99 1.04 9.27
N VAL A 16 3.16 1.44 8.01
CA VAL A 16 2.88 0.58 6.85
C VAL A 16 4.09 -0.30 6.55
N VAL A 17 3.90 -1.61 6.55
CA VAL A 17 4.88 -2.60 6.10
C VAL A 17 4.23 -3.37 4.96
N PHE A 18 4.75 -3.24 3.74
CA PHE A 18 4.06 -3.70 2.55
C PHE A 18 4.86 -4.67 1.69
N VAL A 19 4.11 -5.47 0.92
CA VAL A 19 4.62 -6.39 -0.10
C VAL A 19 3.94 -6.04 -1.43
N LEU A 20 4.62 -6.32 -2.56
CA LEU A 20 4.08 -6.11 -3.91
C LEU A 20 3.79 -7.46 -4.60
N SER A 21 2.64 -7.55 -5.28
CA SER A 21 2.26 -8.70 -6.10
C SER A 21 1.61 -8.25 -7.42
N GLY A 22 1.90 -8.95 -8.52
CA GLY A 22 1.28 -8.71 -9.83
C GLY A 22 1.79 -7.48 -10.60
N TYR A 23 2.82 -6.78 -10.12
CA TYR A 23 3.44 -5.65 -10.82
C TYR A 23 4.82 -6.02 -11.39
N GLN A 24 5.07 -5.59 -12.63
CA GLN A 24 6.35 -5.74 -13.34
C GLN A 24 7.20 -4.46 -13.25
N ASN A 25 8.51 -4.58 -13.47
CA ASN A 25 9.37 -3.41 -13.65
C ASN A 25 9.06 -2.71 -14.98
N PRO A 26 9.17 -1.36 -15.07
CA PRO A 26 9.63 -0.43 -14.04
C PRO A 26 8.55 -0.03 -13.01
N HIS A 27 7.26 -0.34 -13.26
CA HIS A 27 6.14 0.08 -12.41
C HIS A 27 6.29 -0.39 -10.96
N ARG A 28 6.72 -1.64 -10.75
CA ARG A 28 6.99 -2.21 -9.41
C ARG A 28 8.00 -1.37 -8.63
N ALA A 29 9.08 -0.96 -9.28
CA ALA A 29 10.11 -0.12 -8.67
C ALA A 29 9.57 1.27 -8.30
N HIS A 30 8.77 1.89 -9.18
CA HIS A 30 8.15 3.19 -8.91
C HIS A 30 7.17 3.17 -7.73
N ILE A 31 6.30 2.16 -7.65
CA ILE A 31 5.38 2.01 -6.52
C ILE A 31 6.16 1.86 -5.22
N ARG A 32 7.20 1.01 -5.23
CA ARG A 32 8.06 0.80 -4.06
C ARG A 32 8.75 2.09 -3.62
N ALA A 33 9.37 2.82 -4.55
CA ALA A 33 10.07 4.07 -4.25
C ALA A 33 9.14 5.10 -3.59
N LYS A 34 7.97 5.35 -4.19
CA LYS A 34 6.97 6.28 -3.64
C LYS A 34 6.54 5.91 -2.22
N ALA A 35 6.30 4.62 -1.96
CA ALA A 35 5.91 4.15 -0.63
C ALA A 35 7.03 4.33 0.41
N LEU A 36 8.29 4.03 0.04
CA LEU A 36 9.46 4.21 0.91
C LEU A 36 9.70 5.70 1.21
N GLU A 37 9.59 6.57 0.22
CA GLU A 37 9.68 8.04 0.41
C GLU A 37 8.61 8.59 1.37
N MET A 38 7.48 7.90 1.49
CA MET A 38 6.41 8.23 2.43
C MET A 38 6.59 7.61 3.83
N GLY A 39 7.67 6.86 4.07
CA GLY A 39 7.95 6.23 5.37
C GLY A 39 7.36 4.83 5.56
N ALA A 40 6.84 4.22 4.50
CA ALA A 40 6.48 2.80 4.55
C ALA A 40 7.75 1.92 4.53
N LYS A 41 7.63 0.66 4.94
CA LYS A 41 8.71 -0.34 4.86
C LYS A 41 8.34 -1.42 3.85
N TYR A 42 9.27 -1.79 2.98
CA TYR A 42 9.06 -2.85 1.99
C TYR A 42 9.62 -4.20 2.48
N LYS A 43 8.89 -5.29 2.22
CA LYS A 43 9.38 -6.67 2.31
C LYS A 43 9.18 -7.40 0.99
N THR A 44 10.07 -8.33 0.66
CA THR A 44 9.96 -9.16 -0.55
C THR A 44 8.77 -10.11 -0.46
N ASP A 45 8.56 -10.69 0.72
CA ASP A 45 7.58 -11.73 0.99
C ASP A 45 6.74 -11.43 2.23
N TRP A 46 5.53 -11.98 2.23
CA TRP A 46 4.60 -11.79 3.33
C TRP A 46 5.09 -12.55 4.57
N SER A 47 5.21 -11.84 5.68
CA SER A 47 5.69 -12.36 6.95
C SER A 47 5.02 -11.63 8.11
N VAL A 48 5.27 -12.08 9.35
CA VAL A 48 4.79 -11.41 10.56
C VAL A 48 5.19 -9.93 10.54
N GLY A 49 4.24 -9.06 10.87
CA GLY A 49 4.38 -7.60 10.85
C GLY A 49 4.12 -6.93 9.49
N CYS A 50 3.87 -7.68 8.41
CA CYS A 50 3.28 -7.11 7.20
C CYS A 50 1.87 -6.60 7.48
N THR A 51 1.52 -5.43 6.93
CA THR A 51 0.20 -4.80 7.11
C THR A 51 -0.56 -4.64 5.81
N HIS A 52 0.13 -4.45 4.68
CA HIS A 52 -0.52 -4.20 3.39
C HIS A 52 0.07 -5.06 2.25
N LEU A 53 -0.77 -5.69 1.45
CA LEU A 53 -0.41 -6.23 0.16
C LEU A 53 -0.87 -5.25 -0.91
N ILE A 54 0.09 -4.70 -1.67
CA ILE A 54 -0.20 -3.89 -2.84
C ILE A 54 -0.28 -4.83 -4.04
N CYS A 55 -1.50 -5.10 -4.51
CA CYS A 55 -1.81 -6.16 -5.47
C CYS A 55 -2.45 -5.61 -6.73
N ALA A 56 -1.94 -6.02 -7.89
CA ALA A 56 -2.54 -5.67 -9.18
C ALA A 56 -3.86 -6.41 -9.44
N PHE A 57 -3.98 -7.66 -8.97
CA PHE A 57 -5.17 -8.48 -9.18
C PHE A 57 -5.33 -9.62 -8.17
N SER A 58 -6.57 -10.09 -7.99
CA SER A 58 -6.96 -11.09 -6.98
C SER A 58 -6.46 -12.52 -7.26
N ASN A 59 -6.11 -12.83 -8.51
CA ASN A 59 -5.67 -14.17 -8.92
C ASN A 59 -4.16 -14.44 -8.69
N THR A 60 -3.50 -13.73 -7.77
CA THR A 60 -2.09 -14.03 -7.44
C THR A 60 -1.98 -15.00 -6.26
N PRO A 61 -0.98 -15.91 -6.24
CA PRO A 61 -0.75 -16.77 -5.07
C PRO A 61 -0.58 -15.99 -3.76
N LYS A 62 0.06 -14.80 -3.84
CA LYS A 62 0.21 -13.90 -2.67
C LYS A 62 -1.12 -13.31 -2.20
N PHE A 63 -2.06 -13.03 -3.08
CA PHE A 63 -3.40 -12.57 -2.68
C PHE A 63 -4.07 -13.60 -1.77
N GLN A 64 -4.10 -14.86 -2.21
CA GLN A 64 -4.72 -15.95 -1.45
C GLN A 64 -4.02 -16.18 -0.10
N GLN A 65 -2.68 -16.05 -0.05
CA GLN A 65 -1.91 -16.14 1.19
C GLN A 65 -2.25 -15.05 2.21
N VAL A 66 -2.60 -13.85 1.74
CA VAL A 66 -2.80 -12.65 2.57
C VAL A 66 -4.27 -12.42 2.93
N ARG A 67 -5.22 -12.94 2.15
CA ARG A 67 -6.65 -12.73 2.38
C ARG A 67 -7.03 -13.08 3.83
N GLY A 68 -7.67 -12.12 4.52
CA GLY A 68 -8.04 -12.25 5.94
C GLY A 68 -6.92 -11.99 6.96
N ARG A 69 -5.68 -11.70 6.53
CA ARG A 69 -4.52 -11.46 7.42
C ARG A 69 -3.97 -10.04 7.38
N GLY A 70 -4.43 -9.21 6.44
CA GLY A 70 -3.97 -7.84 6.26
C GLY A 70 -4.84 -7.07 5.27
N HIS A 71 -4.40 -5.86 4.92
CA HIS A 71 -5.11 -5.01 3.97
C HIS A 71 -4.61 -5.28 2.55
N ILE A 72 -5.51 -5.61 1.63
CA ILE A 72 -5.15 -5.79 0.22
C ILE A 72 -5.66 -4.57 -0.53
N VAL A 73 -4.77 -3.86 -1.19
CA VAL A 73 -5.11 -2.64 -1.95
C VAL A 73 -4.36 -2.59 -3.26
N THR A 74 -4.85 -1.76 -4.18
CA THR A 74 -4.18 -1.53 -5.47
C THR A 74 -3.12 -0.42 -5.37
N LYS A 75 -2.30 -0.24 -6.42
CA LYS A 75 -1.26 0.80 -6.49
C LYS A 75 -1.80 2.22 -6.33
N GLU A 76 -3.05 2.46 -6.71
CA GLU A 76 -3.71 3.76 -6.70
C GLU A 76 -3.72 4.36 -5.28
N TRP A 77 -3.73 3.51 -4.24
CA TRP A 77 -3.60 3.99 -2.86
C TRP A 77 -2.27 4.69 -2.62
N ILE A 78 -1.16 4.06 -3.02
CA ILE A 78 0.19 4.63 -2.91
C ILE A 78 0.30 5.89 -3.77
N GLU A 79 -0.16 5.83 -5.01
CA GLU A 79 -0.07 6.94 -5.96
C GLU A 79 -0.89 8.16 -5.51
N HIS A 80 -2.12 7.95 -5.04
CA HIS A 80 -2.97 9.03 -4.56
C HIS A 80 -2.47 9.60 -3.23
N CYS A 81 -1.93 8.77 -2.32
CA CYS A 81 -1.28 9.27 -1.10
C CYS A 81 -0.08 10.17 -1.42
N TYR A 82 0.75 9.73 -2.38
CA TYR A 82 1.93 10.45 -2.84
C TYR A 82 1.55 11.80 -3.46
N ASN A 83 0.65 11.78 -4.45
CA ASN A 83 0.25 12.96 -5.21
C ASN A 83 -0.46 14.00 -4.34
N LYS A 84 -1.34 13.56 -3.44
CA LYS A 84 -2.07 14.45 -2.52
C LYS A 84 -1.27 14.83 -1.28
N ARG A 85 -0.06 14.29 -1.11
CA ARG A 85 0.78 14.43 0.09
C ARG A 85 -0.02 14.18 1.39
N LYS A 86 -0.92 13.20 1.36
CA LYS A 86 -1.89 12.89 2.44
C LYS A 86 -2.08 11.39 2.59
N ARG A 87 -2.09 10.87 3.82
CA ARG A 87 -2.48 9.47 4.08
C ARG A 87 -3.98 9.31 3.84
N LEU A 88 -4.33 8.62 2.77
CA LEU A 88 -5.71 8.32 2.42
C LEU A 88 -6.16 7.00 3.06
N PRO A 89 -7.45 6.85 3.37
CA PRO A 89 -7.98 5.60 3.91
C PRO A 89 -7.85 4.48 2.87
N TRP A 90 -7.18 3.39 3.26
CA TRP A 90 -6.87 2.26 2.38
C TRP A 90 -8.13 1.55 1.84
N ARG A 91 -9.22 1.51 2.63
CA ARG A 91 -10.49 0.83 2.26
C ARG A 91 -11.11 1.33 0.95
N ARG A 92 -10.82 2.57 0.53
CA ARG A 92 -11.30 3.12 -0.75
C ARG A 92 -10.58 2.53 -1.97
N TYR A 93 -9.55 1.72 -1.72
CA TYR A 93 -8.65 1.13 -2.70
C TYR A 93 -8.56 -0.38 -2.52
N ASP A 94 -9.48 -0.94 -1.73
CA ASP A 94 -9.56 -2.37 -1.51
C ASP A 94 -9.77 -3.07 -2.86
N SER A 95 -8.92 -4.06 -3.14
CA SER A 95 -8.98 -4.79 -4.39
C SER A 95 -10.32 -5.50 -4.59
N ASP A 96 -10.98 -5.94 -3.50
CA ASP A 96 -12.30 -6.58 -3.59
C ASP A 96 -13.39 -5.58 -3.99
N VAL A 97 -13.22 -4.29 -3.64
CA VAL A 97 -14.15 -3.21 -4.03
C VAL A 97 -13.94 -2.76 -5.46
N ILE A 98 -12.69 -2.74 -5.94
CA ILE A 98 -12.36 -2.27 -7.30
C ILE A 98 -12.63 -3.35 -8.37
N MET A 99 -12.55 -4.65 -8.02
CA MET A 99 -12.79 -5.74 -8.98
C MET A 99 -14.24 -6.12 -9.18
N SER A 100 -15.15 -5.55 -8.39
CA SER A 100 -16.60 -5.70 -8.53
C SER A 100 -17.29 -4.51 -9.21
N LEU A 101 -16.52 -3.52 -9.68
CA LEU A 101 -16.96 -2.36 -10.45
C LEU A 101 -16.42 -2.48 -11.88
#